data_AF-A0A1G3AW95-F1
#
_entry.id   AF-A0A1G3AW95-F1
#
_cell.length_a   1.000
_cell.length_b   1.000
_cell.length_c   1.000
_cell.angle_alpha   90.00
_cell.angle_beta   90.00
_cell.angle_gamma   90.00
#
_symmetry.space_group_name_H-M   'P 1'
#
loop_
_entity.id
_entity.type
_entity.pdbx_description
1 polymer ?
#
loop_
_entity_poly.entity_id
_entity_poly.type
_entity_poly.pdbx_seq_one_letter_code
_entity_poly.pdbx_strand_id
1 'polypeptide(L)'
;MFKPTKSKLSIIFLVLTFLPLIVLRLVVYPITFQTIKEEIIKNLEVAAHKQTELITKWMEKCVSDVQSIANNPIVLIALESVTGNVEHTELLKYTSNARYFDYLWREQGHREVFIADREGIVRLASKQELVGKNISSKDYYHSAIKGVFYNSNIVPSDTPVENETGTPEIGFPTMLISAPVKDISGTIVGVTIVRIDVSEINTVMQNIHLGKTGETYLINEKGYMLTESRFAEDLKRLHYVEKRTALEMKVVVPGTDNLTRGISECIKGSEGYDADGYKDYRGVNVLGLWQWMPDYGWGVIAEIDVDEGYGIIYKLRNYIMLVFGLVSIGVIVIAFFLGKKISAPIHHITEIAKKVASGDYNARVVYNSNDEIGELASYINKMAENFEEKAKKPE
;
A
#
# COMPACT_ATOMS: atom_id res chain seq x y z
N MET A 1 41.38 11.42 -37.75
CA MET A 1 40.85 12.79 -37.67
C MET A 1 39.78 12.95 -38.76
N PHE A 2 38.49 12.92 -38.39
CA PHE A 2 37.38 12.97 -39.36
C PHE A 2 37.34 14.35 -40.05
N LYS A 3 37.31 14.39 -41.39
CA LYS A 3 37.05 15.65 -42.13
C LYS A 3 35.65 16.20 -41.77
N PRO A 4 35.47 17.53 -41.69
CA PRO A 4 34.31 18.18 -41.06
C PRO A 4 32.95 17.91 -41.71
N THR A 5 32.88 17.37 -42.93
CA THR A 5 31.61 17.00 -43.59
C THR A 5 31.09 15.62 -43.18
N LYS A 6 31.99 14.66 -42.89
CA LYS A 6 31.63 13.28 -42.53
C LYS A 6 31.03 13.21 -41.13
N SER A 7 31.56 14.01 -40.19
CA SER A 7 31.04 14.10 -38.82
C SER A 7 29.69 14.82 -38.77
N LYS A 8 29.48 15.87 -39.57
CA LYS A 8 28.22 16.65 -39.55
C LYS A 8 27.00 15.82 -39.96
N LEU A 9 27.09 15.05 -41.05
CA LEU A 9 25.96 14.23 -41.50
C LEU A 9 25.64 13.11 -40.50
N SER A 10 26.66 12.42 -39.99
CA SER A 10 26.48 11.38 -38.96
C SER A 10 25.86 11.94 -37.69
N ILE A 11 26.25 13.13 -37.24
CA ILE A 11 25.65 13.79 -36.07
C ILE A 11 24.17 14.10 -36.32
N ILE A 12 23.81 14.62 -37.49
CA ILE A 12 22.40 14.92 -37.82
C ILE A 12 21.55 13.65 -37.77
N PHE A 13 22.00 12.54 -38.36
CA PHE A 13 21.29 11.27 -38.29
C PHE A 13 21.16 10.73 -36.87
N LEU A 14 22.23 10.85 -36.07
CA LEU A 14 22.23 10.45 -34.67
C LEU A 14 21.19 11.24 -33.89
N VAL A 15 21.19 12.57 -34.04
CA VAL A 15 20.21 13.45 -33.40
C VAL A 15 18.81 13.07 -33.84
N LEU A 16 18.55 12.92 -35.14
CA LEU A 16 17.21 12.64 -35.67
C LEU A 16 16.66 11.29 -35.17
N THR A 17 17.53 10.29 -35.00
CA THR A 17 17.13 8.95 -34.54
C THR A 17 16.95 8.88 -33.03
N PHE A 18 17.81 9.56 -32.27
CA PHE A 18 17.73 9.51 -30.81
C PHE A 18 16.78 10.55 -30.21
N LEU A 19 16.47 11.64 -30.92
CA LEU A 19 15.59 12.69 -30.42
C LEU A 19 14.24 12.13 -29.93
N PRO A 20 13.51 11.27 -30.68
CA PRO A 20 12.24 10.73 -30.20
C PRO A 20 12.40 9.85 -28.95
N LEU A 21 13.47 9.05 -28.87
CA LEU A 21 13.73 8.19 -27.71
C LEU A 21 14.11 9.00 -26.46
N ILE A 22 14.89 10.08 -26.66
CA ILE A 22 15.24 11.03 -25.61
C ILE A 22 13.98 11.76 -25.13
N VAL A 23 13.11 12.22 -26.03
CA VAL A 23 11.83 12.82 -25.66
C VAL A 23 10.96 11.83 -24.88
N LEU A 24 10.87 10.58 -25.32
CA LEU A 24 10.12 9.55 -24.62
C LEU A 24 10.68 9.28 -23.22
N ARG A 25 12.01 9.31 -23.05
CA ARG A 25 12.66 9.15 -21.74
C ARG A 25 12.55 10.38 -20.83
N LEU A 26 12.71 11.58 -21.37
CA LEU A 26 12.78 12.82 -20.59
C LEU A 26 11.40 13.44 -20.32
N VAL A 27 10.41 13.17 -21.17
CA VAL A 27 9.08 13.77 -21.08
C VAL A 27 8.03 12.72 -20.74
N VAL A 28 7.91 11.67 -21.56
CA VAL A 28 6.82 10.69 -21.39
C VAL A 28 7.01 9.87 -20.11
N TYR A 29 8.20 9.31 -19.89
CA TYR A 29 8.47 8.49 -18.71
C TYR A 29 8.16 9.20 -17.36
N PRO A 30 8.68 10.42 -17.07
CA PRO A 30 8.39 11.06 -15.79
C PRO A 30 6.91 11.40 -15.62
N ILE A 31 6.23 11.83 -16.69
CA ILE A 31 4.78 12.07 -16.65
C ILE A 31 4.04 10.78 -16.30
N THR A 32 4.30 9.69 -17.03
CA THR A 32 3.64 8.40 -16.78
C THR A 32 3.94 7.85 -15.39
N PHE A 33 5.18 7.98 -14.92
CA PHE A 33 5.56 7.55 -13.57
C PHE A 33 4.81 8.35 -12.50
N GLN A 34 4.74 9.68 -12.66
CA GLN A 34 4.01 10.54 -11.72
C GLN A 34 2.51 10.22 -11.70
N THR A 35 1.88 10.04 -12.87
CA THR A 35 0.45 9.68 -12.96
C THR A 35 0.15 8.33 -12.30
N ILE A 36 1.02 7.33 -12.49
CA ILE A 36 0.83 6.01 -11.84
C ILE A 36 1.08 6.09 -10.34
N LYS A 37 2.07 6.86 -9.91
CA LYS A 37 2.33 7.14 -8.50
C LYS A 37 1.09 7.76 -7.84
N GLU A 38 0.51 8.78 -8.45
CA GLU A 38 -0.73 9.42 -7.97
C GLU A 38 -1.90 8.42 -7.92
N GLU A 39 -2.08 7.61 -8.95
CA GLU A 39 -3.17 6.61 -8.99
C GLU A 39 -3.02 5.52 -7.93
N ILE A 40 -1.79 5.05 -7.67
CA ILE A 40 -1.54 4.05 -6.61
C ILE A 40 -1.85 4.64 -5.25
N ILE A 41 -1.35 5.85 -4.95
CA ILE A 41 -1.63 6.52 -3.68
C ILE A 41 -3.12 6.77 -3.50
N LYS A 42 -3.81 7.21 -4.55
CA LYS A 42 -5.27 7.37 -4.53
C LYS A 42 -6.00 6.07 -4.23
N ASN A 43 -5.54 4.94 -4.79
CA ASN A 43 -6.13 3.63 -4.49
C ASN A 43 -5.88 3.19 -3.04
N LEU A 44 -4.70 3.48 -2.48
CA LEU A 44 -4.42 3.28 -1.06
C LEU A 44 -5.30 4.16 -0.18
N GLU A 45 -5.51 5.42 -0.57
CA GLU A 45 -6.35 6.39 0.14
C GLU A 45 -7.81 5.94 0.17
N VAL A 46 -8.35 5.52 -0.98
CA VAL A 46 -9.70 4.98 -1.08
C VAL A 46 -9.85 3.72 -0.23
N ALA A 47 -8.85 2.84 -0.22
CA ALA A 47 -8.87 1.64 0.62
C ALA A 47 -8.88 1.99 2.12
N ALA A 48 -7.94 2.83 2.57
CA ALA A 48 -7.85 3.23 3.97
C ALA A 48 -9.12 3.97 4.42
N HIS A 49 -9.60 4.94 3.64
CA HIS A 49 -10.83 5.68 3.95
C HIS A 49 -12.04 4.76 4.06
N LYS A 50 -12.18 3.81 3.14
CA LYS A 50 -13.25 2.82 3.18
C LYS A 50 -13.14 1.92 4.42
N GLN A 51 -11.93 1.49 4.82
CA GLN A 51 -11.75 0.73 6.05
C GLN A 51 -12.12 1.57 7.28
N THR A 52 -11.64 2.81 7.37
CA THR A 52 -11.98 3.75 8.44
C THR A 52 -13.49 3.92 8.57
N GLU A 53 -14.22 4.08 7.45
CA GLU A 53 -15.68 4.18 7.44
C GLU A 53 -16.36 2.88 7.93
N LEU A 54 -15.91 1.71 7.47
CA LEU A 54 -16.46 0.42 7.88
C LEU A 54 -16.22 0.15 9.37
N ILE A 55 -15.03 0.48 9.87
CA ILE A 55 -14.67 0.36 11.29
C ILE A 55 -15.53 1.30 12.13
N THR A 56 -15.74 2.54 11.68
CA THR A 56 -16.56 3.52 12.39
C THR A 56 -17.99 3.01 12.50
N LYS A 57 -18.59 2.55 11.39
CA LYS A 57 -19.93 1.94 11.39
C LYS A 57 -20.03 0.70 12.27
N TRP A 58 -19.00 -0.14 12.27
CA TRP A 58 -18.93 -1.31 13.13
C TRP A 58 -18.88 -0.92 14.61
N MET A 59 -18.10 0.10 14.98
CA MET A 59 -18.03 0.60 16.35
C MET A 59 -19.35 1.23 16.80
N GLU A 60 -19.96 2.07 15.95
CA GLU A 60 -21.28 2.67 16.19
C GLU A 60 -22.34 1.59 16.45
N LYS A 61 -22.33 0.51 15.64
CA LYS A 61 -23.20 -0.65 15.84
C LYS A 61 -22.94 -1.31 17.19
N CYS A 62 -21.68 -1.60 17.52
CA CYS A 62 -21.33 -2.22 18.80
C CYS A 62 -21.80 -1.38 20.00
N VAL A 63 -21.59 -0.06 19.95
CA VAL A 63 -22.07 0.87 20.99
C VAL A 63 -23.60 0.89 21.07
N SER A 64 -24.29 0.95 19.93
CA SER A 64 -25.75 0.90 19.85
C SER A 64 -26.33 -0.40 20.42
N ASP A 65 -25.67 -1.53 20.17
CA ASP A 65 -26.09 -2.83 20.70
C ASP A 65 -25.96 -2.87 22.22
N VAL A 66 -24.82 -2.44 22.78
CA VAL A 66 -24.62 -2.38 24.24
C VAL A 66 -25.60 -1.42 24.90
N GLN A 67 -25.89 -0.28 24.27
CA GLN A 67 -26.91 0.67 24.71
C GLN A 67 -28.30 0.04 24.76
N SER A 68 -28.66 -0.71 23.72
CA SER A 68 -29.95 -1.38 23.61
C SER A 68 -30.12 -2.46 24.69
N ILE A 69 -29.04 -3.18 25.01
CA ILE A 69 -29.03 -4.15 26.12
C ILE A 69 -29.18 -3.43 27.46
N ALA A 70 -28.39 -2.38 27.72
CA ALA A 70 -28.42 -1.67 29.00
C ALA A 70 -29.76 -0.96 29.28
N ASN A 71 -30.44 -0.48 28.24
CA ASN A 71 -31.75 0.16 28.35
C ASN A 71 -32.92 -0.84 28.30
N ASN A 72 -32.65 -2.15 28.20
CA ASN A 72 -33.70 -3.15 28.14
C ASN A 72 -34.38 -3.29 29.53
N PRO A 73 -35.71 -3.16 29.65
CA PRO A 73 -36.41 -3.30 30.93
C PRO A 73 -36.17 -4.65 31.62
N ILE A 74 -35.92 -5.72 30.86
CA ILE A 74 -35.61 -7.05 31.42
C ILE A 74 -34.29 -7.01 32.18
N VAL A 75 -33.28 -6.29 31.67
CA VAL A 75 -31.98 -6.15 32.33
C VAL A 75 -32.13 -5.41 33.67
N LEU A 76 -32.92 -4.34 33.69
CA LEU A 76 -33.23 -3.60 34.91
C LEU A 76 -33.94 -4.49 35.95
N ILE A 77 -35.05 -5.14 35.56
CA ILE A 77 -35.84 -6.00 36.45
C ILE A 77 -34.99 -7.16 36.98
N ALA A 78 -34.20 -7.79 36.11
CA ALA A 78 -33.33 -8.90 36.50
C ALA A 78 -32.28 -8.44 37.53
N LEU A 79 -31.66 -7.28 37.32
CA LEU A 79 -30.67 -6.74 38.24
C LEU A 79 -31.29 -6.41 39.61
N GLU A 80 -32.44 -5.72 39.64
CA GLU A 80 -33.14 -5.36 40.89
C GLU A 80 -33.65 -6.58 41.67
N SER A 81 -34.05 -7.65 40.97
CA SER A 81 -34.50 -8.90 41.60
C SER A 81 -33.37 -9.62 42.34
N VAL A 82 -32.14 -9.56 41.80
CA VAL A 82 -30.96 -10.23 42.36
C VAL A 82 -30.31 -9.41 43.47
N THR A 83 -30.44 -8.08 43.46
CA THR A 83 -29.93 -7.19 44.53
C THR A 83 -30.87 -7.08 45.74
N GLY A 84 -32.03 -7.72 45.71
CA GLY A 84 -32.94 -7.83 46.86
C GLY A 84 -33.96 -6.69 46.99
N ASN A 85 -34.15 -5.87 45.96
CA ASN A 85 -35.09 -4.74 45.96
C ASN A 85 -36.53 -5.12 45.57
N VAL A 86 -36.76 -6.33 45.05
CA VAL A 86 -38.08 -6.84 44.67
C VAL A 86 -38.38 -8.08 45.50
N GLU A 87 -39.56 -8.14 46.13
CA GLU A 87 -40.01 -9.30 46.91
C GLU A 87 -39.83 -10.60 46.09
N HIS A 88 -39.16 -11.55 46.72
CA HIS A 88 -38.42 -12.67 46.14
C HIS A 88 -39.30 -13.81 45.55
N THR A 89 -40.44 -13.49 44.95
CA THR A 89 -41.46 -14.49 44.63
C THR A 89 -41.86 -14.46 43.14
N GLU A 90 -41.57 -15.59 42.49
CA GLU A 90 -42.10 -16.11 41.22
C GLU A 90 -41.42 -15.74 39.89
N LEU A 91 -40.84 -14.54 39.69
CA LEU A 91 -40.22 -14.21 38.39
C LEU A 91 -38.91 -14.97 38.09
N LEU A 92 -38.12 -15.25 39.12
CA LEU A 92 -36.86 -16.03 39.04
C LEU A 92 -37.09 -17.51 38.69
N LYS A 93 -38.33 -18.03 38.82
CA LYS A 93 -38.69 -19.40 38.47
C LYS A 93 -39.11 -19.56 36.99
N TYR A 94 -39.60 -18.51 36.35
CA TYR A 94 -40.03 -18.53 34.94
C TYR A 94 -39.00 -17.93 33.97
N THR A 95 -38.11 -17.08 34.46
CA THR A 95 -36.98 -16.55 33.71
C THR A 95 -35.74 -17.36 34.05
N SER A 96 -35.47 -18.41 33.28
CA SER A 96 -34.10 -18.89 33.16
C SER A 96 -33.25 -17.67 32.75
N ASN A 97 -32.55 -17.03 33.69
CA ASN A 97 -31.53 -16.01 33.40
C ASN A 97 -30.58 -16.52 32.30
N ALA A 98 -30.40 -17.84 32.18
CA ALA A 98 -29.79 -18.45 31.01
C ALA A 98 -30.48 -18.10 29.68
N ARG A 99 -31.78 -18.36 29.44
CA ARG A 99 -32.38 -18.24 28.09
C ARG A 99 -32.39 -16.84 27.48
N TYR A 100 -32.62 -15.77 28.25
CA TYR A 100 -32.62 -14.41 27.68
C TYR A 100 -31.19 -13.97 27.34
N PHE A 101 -30.23 -14.25 28.21
CA PHE A 101 -28.81 -13.98 27.95
C PHE A 101 -28.22 -14.94 26.90
N ASP A 102 -28.70 -16.18 26.82
CA ASP A 102 -28.39 -17.16 25.76
C ASP A 102 -28.97 -16.72 24.41
N TYR A 103 -30.14 -16.06 24.41
CA TYR A 103 -30.72 -15.46 23.21
C TYR A 103 -29.88 -14.26 22.73
N LEU A 104 -29.51 -13.35 23.64
CA LEU A 104 -28.56 -12.26 23.34
C LEU A 104 -27.20 -12.79 22.87
N TRP A 105 -26.74 -13.91 23.44
CA TRP A 105 -25.50 -14.61 23.07
C TRP A 105 -25.56 -15.21 21.66
N ARG A 106 -26.67 -15.86 21.27
CA ARG A 106 -26.76 -16.60 20.00
C ARG A 106 -27.14 -15.74 18.80
N GLU A 107 -27.97 -14.72 18.96
CA GLU A 107 -28.49 -13.95 17.80
C GLU A 107 -27.70 -12.68 17.48
N GLN A 108 -26.90 -12.14 18.40
CA GLN A 108 -26.23 -10.84 18.21
C GLN A 108 -24.71 -10.94 17.99
N GLY A 109 -24.14 -12.15 17.93
CA GLY A 109 -22.71 -12.36 17.63
C GLY A 109 -21.73 -11.89 18.71
N HIS A 110 -22.23 -11.52 19.90
CA HIS A 110 -21.40 -11.07 21.03
C HIS A 110 -20.85 -12.25 21.84
N ARG A 111 -19.58 -12.17 22.26
CA ARG A 111 -18.86 -13.27 22.92
C ARG A 111 -19.09 -13.37 24.42
N GLU A 112 -19.57 -12.31 25.07
CA GLU A 112 -19.84 -12.32 26.51
C GLU A 112 -20.67 -11.12 26.90
N VAL A 113 -21.73 -11.32 27.70
CA VAL A 113 -22.50 -10.22 28.30
C VAL A 113 -22.55 -10.46 29.79
N PHE A 114 -22.23 -9.44 30.58
CA PHE A 114 -22.36 -9.50 32.03
C PHE A 114 -22.73 -8.15 32.63
N ILE A 115 -23.46 -8.18 33.72
CA ILE A 115 -24.01 -7.00 34.40
C ILE A 115 -23.54 -7.02 35.84
N ALA A 116 -23.00 -5.89 36.29
CA ALA A 116 -22.62 -5.67 37.67
C ALA A 116 -23.55 -4.69 38.36
N ASP A 117 -23.71 -4.87 39.68
CA ASP A 117 -24.37 -3.91 40.56
C ASP A 117 -23.49 -2.66 40.81
N ARG A 118 -23.96 -1.77 41.69
CA ARG A 118 -23.27 -0.50 42.03
C ARG A 118 -22.01 -0.71 42.87
N GLU A 119 -21.85 -1.88 43.46
CA GLU A 119 -20.67 -2.31 44.20
C GLU A 119 -19.61 -2.93 43.28
N GLY A 120 -19.95 -3.13 41.99
CA GLY A 120 -19.08 -3.74 41.00
C GLY A 120 -19.01 -5.26 41.11
N ILE A 121 -20.01 -5.89 41.74
CA ILE A 121 -20.15 -7.35 41.78
C ILE A 121 -21.00 -7.78 40.59
N VAL A 122 -20.48 -8.71 39.79
CA VAL A 122 -21.23 -9.28 38.66
C VAL A 122 -22.40 -10.10 39.19
N ARG A 123 -23.63 -9.74 38.81
CA ARG A 123 -24.86 -10.40 39.24
C ARG A 123 -25.47 -11.29 38.17
N LEU A 124 -25.34 -10.87 36.91
CA LEU A 124 -25.86 -11.59 35.76
C LEU A 124 -24.74 -11.73 34.74
N ALA A 125 -24.62 -12.90 34.13
CA ALA A 125 -23.64 -13.13 33.08
C ALA A 125 -24.10 -14.26 32.16
N SER A 126 -23.75 -14.16 30.88
CA SER A 126 -23.92 -15.24 29.91
C SER A 126 -23.04 -16.45 30.25
N LYS A 127 -21.91 -16.23 30.93
CA LYS A 127 -21.10 -17.30 31.53
C LYS A 127 -21.20 -17.29 33.06
N GLN A 128 -21.67 -18.41 33.62
CA GLN A 128 -21.87 -18.55 35.07
C GLN A 128 -20.60 -18.31 35.90
N GLU A 129 -19.42 -18.61 35.36
CA GLU A 129 -18.12 -18.39 36.01
C GLU A 129 -17.80 -16.92 36.30
N LEU A 130 -18.52 -15.96 35.69
CA LEU A 130 -18.34 -14.54 35.96
C LEU A 130 -19.17 -14.05 37.15
N VAL A 131 -20.26 -14.74 37.49
CA VAL A 131 -21.17 -14.31 38.56
C VAL A 131 -20.43 -14.30 39.90
N GLY A 132 -20.57 -13.20 40.65
CA GLY A 132 -19.89 -12.97 41.94
C GLY A 132 -18.49 -12.37 41.83
N LYS A 133 -17.91 -12.25 40.63
CA LYS A 133 -16.61 -11.57 40.46
C LYS A 133 -16.73 -10.08 40.76
N ASN A 134 -15.71 -9.52 41.39
CA ASN A 134 -15.60 -8.10 41.66
C ASN A 134 -14.80 -7.41 40.53
N ILE A 135 -15.44 -6.50 39.82
CA ILE A 135 -14.89 -5.70 38.72
C ILE A 135 -14.80 -4.20 39.04
N SER A 136 -15.00 -3.81 40.30
CA SER A 136 -15.01 -2.40 40.73
C SER A 136 -13.73 -1.62 40.43
N SER A 137 -12.59 -2.32 40.30
CA SER A 137 -11.28 -1.75 39.97
C SER A 137 -11.04 -1.59 38.46
N LYS A 138 -11.94 -2.08 37.60
CA LYS A 138 -11.75 -2.09 36.15
C LYS A 138 -12.24 -0.80 35.51
N ASP A 139 -11.50 -0.29 34.53
CA ASP A 139 -11.81 0.99 33.87
C ASP A 139 -13.18 1.01 33.21
N TYR A 140 -13.56 -0.08 32.54
CA TYR A 140 -14.88 -0.24 31.91
C TYR A 140 -16.02 -0.13 32.94
N TYR A 141 -15.83 -0.64 34.15
CA TYR A 141 -16.82 -0.46 35.21
C TYR A 141 -16.84 0.99 35.72
N HIS A 142 -15.66 1.54 36.04
CA HIS A 142 -15.53 2.85 36.66
C HIS A 142 -16.05 4.00 35.80
N SER A 143 -15.89 3.90 34.48
CA SER A 143 -16.44 4.88 33.54
C SER A 143 -17.96 4.79 33.46
N ALA A 144 -18.49 3.59 33.25
CA ALA A 144 -19.92 3.38 33.05
C ALA A 144 -20.75 3.69 34.30
N ILE A 145 -20.26 3.38 35.51
CA ILE A 145 -20.97 3.70 36.76
C ILE A 145 -21.07 5.22 37.01
N LYS A 146 -20.20 6.03 36.37
CA LYS A 146 -20.30 7.51 36.35
C LYS A 146 -21.25 8.03 35.27
N GLY A 147 -21.88 7.14 34.51
CA GLY A 147 -22.82 7.48 33.44
C GLY A 147 -22.17 7.71 32.08
N VAL A 148 -20.87 7.42 31.95
CA VAL A 148 -20.11 7.63 30.71
C VAL A 148 -19.85 6.29 30.03
N PHE A 149 -20.26 6.15 28.77
CA PHE A 149 -19.93 4.98 27.97
C PHE A 149 -18.42 4.76 27.91
N TYR A 150 -18.02 3.50 27.87
CA TYR A 150 -16.62 3.15 27.72
C TYR A 150 -16.46 2.10 26.65
N ASN A 151 -15.50 2.34 25.78
CA ASN A 151 -15.00 1.44 24.77
C ASN A 151 -13.50 1.25 25.03
N SER A 152 -13.09 0.01 25.27
CA SER A 152 -11.65 -0.28 25.36
C SER A 152 -11.00 -0.22 23.98
N ASN A 153 -9.67 -0.14 23.95
CA ASN A 153 -8.92 -0.58 22.79
C ASN A 153 -9.07 -2.12 22.63
N ILE A 154 -8.54 -2.71 21.56
CA ILE A 154 -8.39 -4.16 21.47
C ILE A 154 -7.30 -4.57 22.46
N VAL A 155 -7.67 -5.43 23.40
CA VAL A 155 -6.85 -5.86 24.54
C VAL A 155 -6.83 -7.38 24.64
N PRO A 156 -5.80 -7.97 25.26
CA PRO A 156 -5.80 -9.40 25.54
C PRO A 156 -6.91 -9.77 26.52
N SER A 157 -7.64 -10.87 26.26
CA SER A 157 -8.67 -11.35 27.18
C SER A 157 -8.09 -11.74 28.54
N ASP A 158 -8.73 -11.29 29.62
CA ASP A 158 -8.39 -11.65 30.99
C ASP A 158 -9.10 -12.92 31.48
N THR A 159 -10.00 -13.46 30.66
CA THR A 159 -10.66 -14.75 30.83
C THR A 159 -10.48 -15.63 29.59
N PRO A 160 -10.65 -16.96 29.70
CA PRO A 160 -10.63 -17.84 28.55
C PRO A 160 -11.76 -17.49 27.57
N VAL A 161 -11.38 -17.23 26.33
CA VAL A 161 -12.28 -16.96 25.20
C VAL A 161 -11.97 -17.98 24.11
N GLU A 162 -12.99 -18.49 23.41
CA GLU A 162 -12.77 -19.40 22.29
C GLU A 162 -11.95 -18.71 21.19
N ASN A 163 -10.86 -19.35 20.78
CA ASN A 163 -10.00 -18.88 19.71
C ASN A 163 -10.49 -19.39 18.33
N GLU A 164 -9.69 -19.15 17.30
CA GLU A 164 -10.00 -19.49 15.91
C GLU A 164 -10.20 -21.00 15.69
N THR A 165 -9.71 -21.84 16.61
CA THR A 165 -9.84 -23.31 16.57
C THR A 165 -10.96 -23.83 17.47
N GLY A 166 -11.73 -22.95 18.12
CA GLY A 166 -12.77 -23.31 19.08
C GLY A 166 -12.23 -23.75 20.45
N THR A 167 -10.95 -23.48 20.74
CA THR A 167 -10.34 -23.82 22.04
C THR A 167 -10.30 -22.60 22.95
N PRO A 168 -10.58 -22.73 24.26
CA PRO A 168 -10.48 -21.61 25.19
C PRO A 168 -9.03 -21.11 25.35
N GLU A 169 -8.82 -19.81 25.17
CA GLU A 169 -7.52 -19.15 25.25
C GLU A 169 -7.60 -17.87 26.08
N ILE A 170 -6.62 -17.69 26.99
CA ILE A 170 -6.39 -16.42 27.69
C ILE A 170 -5.45 -15.58 26.84
N GLY A 171 -5.71 -14.27 26.80
CA GLY A 171 -4.94 -13.33 25.98
C GLY A 171 -5.46 -13.20 24.55
N PHE A 172 -6.61 -13.79 24.24
CA PHE A 172 -7.24 -13.66 22.93
C PHE A 172 -7.64 -12.19 22.68
N PRO A 173 -7.36 -11.60 21.50
CA PRO A 173 -7.73 -10.22 21.20
C PRO A 173 -9.24 -10.00 21.34
N THR A 174 -9.62 -9.00 22.11
CA THR A 174 -11.02 -8.68 22.37
C THR A 174 -11.20 -7.23 22.76
N MET A 175 -12.43 -6.75 22.73
CA MET A 175 -12.79 -5.40 23.14
C MET A 175 -13.93 -5.46 24.14
N LEU A 176 -13.95 -4.55 25.10
CA LEU A 176 -15.00 -4.42 26.11
C LEU A 176 -15.69 -3.09 25.92
N ILE A 177 -17.02 -3.14 25.79
CA ILE A 177 -17.88 -1.97 25.80
C ILE A 177 -18.79 -2.04 27.01
N SER A 178 -18.96 -0.93 27.72
CA SER A 178 -19.83 -0.87 28.88
C SER A 178 -20.73 0.37 28.90
N ALA A 179 -21.92 0.17 29.45
CA ALA A 179 -23.00 1.14 29.50
C ALA A 179 -23.69 1.13 30.86
N PRO A 180 -24.11 2.30 31.39
CA PRO A 180 -24.88 2.37 32.62
C PRO A 180 -26.28 1.75 32.44
N VAL A 181 -26.69 0.91 33.39
CA VAL A 181 -28.09 0.51 33.54
C VAL A 181 -28.77 1.55 34.42
N LYS A 182 -29.84 2.16 33.91
CA LYS A 182 -30.58 3.23 34.61
C LYS A 182 -31.98 2.77 34.95
N ASP A 183 -32.47 3.17 36.13
CA ASP A 183 -33.87 3.02 36.48
C ASP A 183 -34.74 4.08 35.79
N ILE A 184 -36.05 4.03 36.06
CA ILE A 184 -37.05 4.96 35.50
C ILE A 184 -36.80 6.42 35.95
N SER A 185 -36.13 6.62 37.10
CA SER A 185 -35.75 7.94 37.61
C SER A 185 -34.48 8.49 36.95
N GLY A 186 -33.78 7.68 36.15
CA GLY A 186 -32.48 7.99 35.57
C GLY A 186 -31.29 7.71 36.49
N THR A 187 -31.51 7.10 37.66
CA THR A 187 -30.46 6.72 38.59
C THR A 187 -29.74 5.47 38.07
N ILE A 188 -28.41 5.50 38.10
CA ILE A 188 -27.60 4.36 37.68
C ILE A 188 -27.65 3.28 38.77
N VAL A 189 -28.20 2.11 38.42
CA VAL A 189 -28.38 0.96 39.31
C VAL A 189 -27.37 -0.16 39.06
N GLY A 190 -26.60 -0.05 37.98
CA GLY A 190 -25.53 -0.99 37.65
C GLY A 190 -24.90 -0.67 36.31
N VAL A 191 -24.12 -1.62 35.79
CA VAL A 191 -23.39 -1.49 34.54
C VAL A 191 -23.55 -2.76 33.72
N THR A 192 -23.93 -2.61 32.45
CA THR A 192 -23.84 -3.67 31.44
C THR A 192 -22.47 -3.63 30.79
N ILE A 193 -21.83 -4.77 30.65
CA ILE A 193 -20.55 -4.95 29.96
C ILE A 193 -20.73 -6.03 28.90
N VAL A 194 -20.23 -5.75 27.70
CA VAL A 194 -20.21 -6.69 26.58
C VAL A 194 -18.79 -6.86 26.09
N ARG A 195 -18.36 -8.12 25.98
CA ARG A 195 -17.13 -8.52 25.33
C ARG A 195 -17.40 -8.77 23.85
N ILE A 196 -16.79 -7.93 23.02
CA ILE A 196 -16.96 -7.92 21.57
C ILE A 196 -15.95 -8.89 20.93
N ASP A 197 -16.43 -9.63 19.94
CA ASP A 197 -15.62 -10.39 19.01
C ASP A 197 -14.99 -9.47 17.96
N VAL A 198 -13.66 -9.41 17.94
CA VAL A 198 -12.93 -8.56 16.97
C VAL A 198 -12.59 -9.29 15.66
N SER A 199 -12.99 -10.56 15.51
CA SER A 199 -12.79 -11.32 14.27
C SER A 199 -13.58 -10.75 13.09
N GLU A 200 -14.70 -10.06 13.34
CA GLU A 200 -15.44 -9.33 12.32
C GLU A 200 -14.57 -8.21 11.72
N ILE A 201 -13.81 -7.49 12.56
CA ILE A 201 -12.89 -6.45 12.09
C ILE A 201 -11.77 -7.07 11.24
N ASN A 202 -11.23 -8.23 11.63
CA ASN A 202 -10.23 -8.93 10.82
C ASN A 202 -10.76 -9.20 9.41
N THR A 203 -12.02 -9.66 9.31
CA THR A 203 -12.68 -9.90 8.02
C THR A 203 -12.82 -8.61 7.22
N VAL A 204 -13.28 -7.53 7.85
CA VAL A 204 -13.40 -6.20 7.23
C VAL A 204 -12.06 -5.73 6.66
N MET A 205 -10.99 -5.81 7.46
CA MET A 205 -9.65 -5.40 7.05
C MET A 205 -9.07 -6.24 5.91
N GLN A 206 -9.35 -7.54 5.87
CA GLN A 206 -8.82 -8.44 4.83
C GLN A 206 -9.64 -8.42 3.53
N ASN A 207 -10.88 -7.92 3.54
CA ASN A 207 -11.74 -7.93 2.36
C ASN A 207 -11.25 -7.01 1.23
N ILE A 208 -10.55 -5.92 1.54
CA ILE A 208 -10.01 -5.02 0.52
C ILE A 208 -8.67 -5.55 0.01
N HIS A 209 -8.69 -6.09 -1.20
CA HIS A 209 -7.50 -6.58 -1.88
C HIS A 209 -6.96 -5.51 -2.83
N LEU A 210 -5.82 -4.93 -2.48
CA LEU A 210 -5.07 -3.99 -3.32
C LEU A 210 -4.01 -4.76 -4.12
N GLY A 211 -4.41 -5.32 -5.26
CA GLY A 211 -3.53 -6.18 -6.04
C GLY A 211 -3.21 -7.49 -5.31
N LYS A 212 -1.98 -7.99 -5.47
CA LYS A 212 -1.51 -9.27 -4.92
C LYS A 212 -0.86 -9.12 -3.55
N THR A 213 -0.15 -8.03 -3.34
CA THR A 213 0.70 -7.76 -2.18
C THR A 213 0.12 -6.70 -1.25
N GLY A 214 -0.87 -5.93 -1.71
CA GLY A 214 -1.42 -4.87 -0.89
C GLY A 214 -2.23 -5.40 0.28
N GLU A 215 -2.13 -4.73 1.42
CA GLU A 215 -2.84 -5.08 2.66
C GLU A 215 -3.33 -3.84 3.39
N THR A 216 -4.33 -4.04 4.24
CA THR A 216 -4.74 -3.05 5.23
C THR A 216 -4.79 -3.68 6.60
N TYR A 217 -4.28 -2.99 7.62
CA TYR A 217 -4.31 -3.46 9.01
C TYR A 217 -4.45 -2.31 10.00
N LEU A 218 -4.88 -2.64 11.21
CA LEU A 218 -5.00 -1.70 12.32
C LEU A 218 -3.80 -1.77 13.25
N ILE A 219 -3.45 -0.62 13.83
CA ILE A 219 -2.45 -0.50 14.89
C ILE A 219 -2.98 0.31 16.07
N ASN A 220 -2.44 0.08 17.27
CA ASN A 220 -2.66 0.96 18.42
C ASN A 220 -1.56 2.03 18.55
N GLU A 221 -1.73 2.94 19.50
CA GLU A 221 -0.79 4.00 19.86
C GLU A 221 0.65 3.53 20.19
N LYS A 222 0.81 2.24 20.54
CA LYS A 222 2.11 1.63 20.85
C LYS A 222 2.76 0.97 19.62
N GLY A 223 2.09 0.99 18.48
CA GLY A 223 2.53 0.38 17.22
C GLY A 223 2.34 -1.14 17.14
N TYR A 224 1.50 -1.72 18.00
CA TYR A 224 1.11 -3.13 17.85
C TYR A 224 -0.06 -3.27 16.89
N MET A 225 -0.03 -4.32 16.06
CA MET A 225 -1.16 -4.68 15.23
C MET A 225 -2.37 -5.03 16.10
N LEU A 226 -3.55 -4.58 15.69
CA LEU A 226 -4.83 -4.92 16.33
C LEU A 226 -5.62 -5.95 15.52
N THR A 227 -5.23 -6.18 14.26
CA THR A 227 -5.87 -7.10 13.33
C THR A 227 -4.88 -8.08 12.72
N GLU A 228 -5.40 -9.16 12.15
CA GLU A 228 -4.58 -10.13 11.43
C GLU A 228 -4.04 -9.58 10.11
N SER A 229 -2.72 -9.67 9.91
CA SER A 229 -2.11 -9.46 8.60
C SER A 229 -2.49 -10.60 7.67
N ARG A 230 -2.67 -10.27 6.38
CA ARG A 230 -2.84 -11.29 5.34
C ARG A 230 -1.61 -12.19 5.17
N PHE A 231 -0.46 -11.79 5.71
CA PHE A 231 0.80 -12.54 5.70
C PHE A 231 1.03 -13.32 7.00
N ALA A 232 0.03 -13.45 7.87
CA ALA A 232 0.16 -14.12 9.17
C ALA A 232 0.78 -15.52 9.08
N GLU A 233 0.41 -16.34 8.10
CA GLU A 233 0.97 -17.69 7.95
C GLU A 233 2.45 -17.69 7.59
N ASP A 234 2.92 -16.74 6.78
CA ASP A 234 4.33 -16.58 6.48
C ASP A 234 5.11 -16.07 7.70
N LEU A 235 4.52 -15.14 8.46
CA LEU A 235 5.12 -14.61 9.69
C LEU A 235 5.24 -15.67 10.79
N LYS A 236 4.24 -16.54 10.94
CA LYS A 236 4.29 -17.70 11.85
C LYS A 236 5.40 -18.67 11.44
N ARG A 237 5.48 -19.00 10.15
CA ARG A 237 6.53 -19.90 9.62
C ARG A 237 7.94 -19.36 9.83
N LEU A 238 8.10 -18.04 9.77
CA LEU A 238 9.37 -17.34 10.00
C LEU A 238 9.63 -17.02 11.48
N HIS A 239 8.74 -17.46 12.39
CA HIS A 239 8.83 -17.20 13.84
C HIS A 239 8.87 -15.72 14.23
N TYR A 240 8.24 -14.85 13.43
CA TYR A 240 8.01 -13.45 13.81
C TYR A 240 6.85 -13.29 14.81
N VAL A 241 5.88 -14.22 14.76
CA VAL A 241 4.76 -14.33 15.70
C VAL A 241 4.53 -15.80 16.06
N GLU A 242 3.92 -16.07 17.21
CA GLU A 242 3.68 -17.45 17.66
C GLU A 242 2.33 -17.95 17.19
N LYS A 243 1.26 -17.17 17.43
CA LYS A 243 -0.11 -17.62 17.16
C LYS A 243 -0.81 -16.76 16.12
N ARG A 244 -0.61 -15.45 16.18
CA ARG A 244 -1.40 -14.46 15.42
C ARG A 244 -0.65 -13.14 15.36
N THR A 245 -1.02 -12.23 14.45
CA THR A 245 -0.36 -10.90 14.42
C THR A 245 -1.02 -9.91 15.36
N ALA A 246 -2.34 -10.01 15.57
CA ALA A 246 -3.07 -9.14 16.49
C ALA A 246 -2.50 -9.27 17.92
N LEU A 247 -2.07 -8.15 18.48
CA LEU A 247 -1.46 -7.98 19.80
C LEU A 247 -0.08 -8.64 20.03
N GLU A 248 0.40 -9.51 19.13
CA GLU A 248 1.76 -10.08 19.21
C GLU A 248 2.76 -9.28 18.36
N MET A 249 2.34 -8.79 17.19
CA MET A 249 3.22 -8.13 16.24
C MET A 249 3.33 -6.64 16.54
N LYS A 250 4.54 -6.19 16.92
CA LYS A 250 4.90 -4.77 16.91
C LYS A 250 5.47 -4.39 15.56
N VAL A 251 4.94 -3.35 14.94
CA VAL A 251 5.26 -2.95 13.57
C VAL A 251 6.54 -2.10 13.55
N VAL A 252 7.68 -2.79 13.60
CA VAL A 252 9.03 -2.22 13.56
C VAL A 252 9.77 -2.63 12.29
N VAL A 253 10.78 -1.87 11.89
CA VAL A 253 11.67 -2.29 10.80
C VAL A 253 12.49 -3.50 11.26
N PRO A 254 12.50 -4.63 10.53
CA PRO A 254 13.22 -5.83 10.97
C PRO A 254 14.68 -5.59 11.31
N GLY A 255 15.13 -6.18 12.41
CA GLY A 255 16.48 -5.99 12.95
C GLY A 255 16.69 -4.66 13.68
N THR A 256 15.63 -3.90 13.95
CA THR A 256 15.68 -2.64 14.70
C THR A 256 14.52 -2.54 15.70
N ASP A 257 14.64 -1.63 16.68
CA ASP A 257 13.54 -1.27 17.59
C ASP A 257 12.69 -0.09 17.09
N ASN A 258 12.99 0.42 15.89
CA ASN A 258 12.33 1.58 15.33
C ASN A 258 11.02 1.17 14.66
N LEU A 259 9.94 1.88 14.99
CA LEU A 259 8.67 1.76 14.27
C LEU A 259 8.90 2.04 12.78
N THR A 260 8.14 1.36 11.92
CA THR A 260 8.18 1.68 10.48
C THR A 260 7.71 3.12 10.27
N ARG A 261 8.09 3.71 9.14
CA ARG A 261 7.81 5.12 8.85
C ARG A 261 6.31 5.43 8.94
N GLY A 262 5.48 4.63 8.28
CA GLY A 262 4.02 4.82 8.29
C GLY A 262 3.45 4.81 9.71
N ILE A 263 3.90 3.89 10.56
CA ILE A 263 3.45 3.80 11.95
C ILE A 263 3.92 5.00 12.76
N SER A 264 5.19 5.38 12.62
CA SER A 264 5.77 6.49 13.36
C SER A 264 5.10 7.84 13.06
N GLU A 265 4.61 8.03 11.83
CA GLU A 265 3.84 9.22 11.46
C GLU A 265 2.36 9.10 11.86
N CYS A 266 1.76 7.92 11.70
CA CYS A 266 0.37 7.68 12.06
C CYS A 266 0.10 7.96 13.56
N ILE A 267 0.93 7.42 14.45
CA ILE A 267 0.74 7.60 15.91
C ILE A 267 0.95 9.05 16.39
N LYS A 268 1.52 9.93 15.56
CA LYS A 268 1.59 11.38 15.84
C LYS A 268 0.24 12.08 15.55
N GLY A 269 -0.79 11.31 15.20
CA GLY A 269 -2.11 11.83 14.81
C GLY A 269 -2.15 12.37 13.38
N SER A 270 -1.18 12.03 12.54
CA SER A 270 -1.09 12.51 11.17
C SER A 270 -1.80 11.56 10.20
N GLU A 271 -2.42 12.11 9.18
CA GLU A 271 -2.79 11.41 7.96
C GLU A 271 -1.74 11.71 6.89
N GLY A 272 -1.34 10.70 6.11
CA GLY A 272 -0.32 10.90 5.10
C GLY A 272 0.04 9.64 4.35
N TYR A 273 0.98 9.77 3.44
CA TYR A 273 1.49 8.66 2.65
C TYR A 273 2.98 8.81 2.36
N ASP A 274 3.59 7.71 1.97
CA ASP A 274 4.93 7.66 1.38
C ASP A 274 4.88 6.88 0.07
N ALA A 275 5.16 7.61 -1.00
CA ALA A 275 5.15 7.11 -2.37
C ALA A 275 6.56 6.86 -2.93
N ASP A 276 7.60 7.18 -2.18
CA ASP A 276 9.00 6.88 -2.54
C ASP A 276 9.44 5.54 -1.93
N GLY A 277 8.75 5.12 -0.88
CA GLY A 277 8.75 3.79 -0.32
C GLY A 277 9.61 3.67 0.93
N TYR A 278 9.21 2.77 1.83
CA TYR A 278 9.91 2.48 3.08
C TYR A 278 9.84 1.00 3.42
N LYS A 279 10.62 0.58 4.42
CA LYS A 279 10.63 -0.80 4.91
C LYS A 279 9.44 -1.04 5.84
N ASP A 280 8.62 -2.02 5.50
CA ASP A 280 7.57 -2.52 6.38
C ASP A 280 8.13 -3.50 7.43
N TYR A 281 7.22 -4.10 8.20
CA TYR A 281 7.53 -5.08 9.23
C TYR A 281 8.03 -6.44 8.70
N ARG A 282 7.92 -6.68 7.38
CA ARG A 282 8.49 -7.84 6.68
C ARG A 282 9.89 -7.54 6.14
N GLY A 283 10.30 -6.27 6.15
CA GLY A 283 11.55 -5.80 5.54
C GLY A 283 11.43 -5.63 4.03
N VAL A 284 10.20 -5.62 3.51
CA VAL A 284 9.88 -5.36 2.10
C VAL A 284 9.73 -3.86 1.90
N ASN A 285 10.15 -3.36 0.72
CA ASN A 285 9.91 -1.96 0.38
C ASN A 285 8.44 -1.82 -0.04
N VAL A 286 7.69 -1.00 0.69
CA VAL A 286 6.27 -0.73 0.44
C VAL A 286 6.04 0.74 0.17
N LEU A 287 5.02 1.02 -0.64
CA LEU A 287 4.32 2.30 -0.66
C LEU A 287 3.24 2.21 0.39
N GLY A 288 3.04 3.27 1.18
CA GLY A 288 2.12 3.19 2.30
C GLY A 288 1.34 4.47 2.51
N LEU A 289 0.12 4.33 3.00
CA LEU A 289 -0.77 5.39 3.45
C LEU A 289 -1.23 5.05 4.87
N TRP A 290 -1.38 6.07 5.69
CA TRP A 290 -1.79 5.93 7.08
C TRP A 290 -2.80 7.00 7.47
N GLN A 291 -3.75 6.60 8.31
CA GLN A 291 -4.80 7.47 8.82
C GLN A 291 -5.04 7.18 10.31
N TRP A 292 -4.92 8.20 11.15
CA TRP A 292 -5.17 8.07 12.58
C TRP A 292 -6.66 8.30 12.91
N MET A 293 -7.23 7.43 13.76
CA MET A 293 -8.59 7.49 14.27
C MET A 293 -8.53 7.86 15.76
N PRO A 294 -8.58 9.16 16.11
CA PRO A 294 -8.34 9.63 17.48
C PRO A 294 -9.39 9.13 18.48
N ASP A 295 -10.64 8.95 18.06
CA ASP A 295 -11.74 8.52 18.92
C ASP A 295 -11.55 7.11 19.50
N TYR A 296 -10.74 6.28 18.83
CA TYR A 296 -10.48 4.88 19.21
C TYR A 296 -9.02 4.61 19.59
N GLY A 297 -8.12 5.57 19.34
CA GLY A 297 -6.68 5.37 19.50
C GLY A 297 -6.11 4.33 18.53
N TRP A 298 -6.69 4.27 17.32
CA TRP A 298 -6.34 3.30 16.27
C TRP A 298 -5.72 4.01 15.07
N GLY A 299 -4.76 3.37 14.41
CA GLY A 299 -4.26 3.78 13.10
C GLY A 299 -4.64 2.76 12.04
N VAL A 300 -5.19 3.23 10.92
CA VAL A 300 -5.42 2.43 9.71
C VAL A 300 -4.21 2.59 8.81
N ILE A 301 -3.60 1.47 8.43
CA ILE A 301 -2.45 1.42 7.54
C ILE A 301 -2.86 0.68 6.28
N ALA A 302 -2.51 1.24 5.12
CA ALA A 302 -2.68 0.63 3.81
C ALA A 302 -1.33 0.61 3.09
N GLU A 303 -0.83 -0.57 2.76
CA GLU A 303 0.50 -0.75 2.16
C GLU A 303 0.41 -1.61 0.90
N ILE A 304 1.33 -1.41 -0.05
CA ILE A 304 1.53 -2.26 -1.23
C ILE A 304 3.02 -2.36 -1.55
N ASP A 305 3.49 -3.53 -1.97
CA ASP A 305 4.90 -3.72 -2.31
C ASP A 305 5.29 -2.81 -3.49
N VAL A 306 6.45 -2.16 -3.38
CA VAL A 306 7.00 -1.29 -4.44
C VAL A 306 7.18 -2.06 -5.76
N ASP A 307 7.54 -3.34 -5.68
CA ASP A 307 7.71 -4.21 -6.85
C ASP A 307 6.39 -4.50 -7.58
N GLU A 308 5.26 -4.49 -6.86
CA GLU A 308 3.95 -4.58 -7.51
C GLU A 308 3.49 -3.21 -8.01
N GLY A 309 3.51 -2.20 -7.14
CA GLY A 309 3.04 -0.86 -7.48
C GLY A 309 3.79 -0.26 -8.68
N TYR A 310 5.12 -0.32 -8.68
CA TYR A 310 5.95 0.24 -9.75
C TYR A 310 6.51 -0.79 -10.72
N GLY A 311 6.22 -2.08 -10.54
CA GLY A 311 6.75 -3.16 -11.38
C GLY A 311 6.47 -2.99 -12.87
N ILE A 312 5.28 -2.50 -13.23
CA ILE A 312 4.92 -2.21 -14.63
C ILE A 312 5.81 -1.10 -15.20
N ILE A 313 6.07 -0.05 -14.43
CA ILE A 313 6.90 1.07 -14.88
C ILE A 313 8.38 0.68 -14.95
N TYR A 314 8.87 -0.14 -14.02
CA TYR A 314 10.23 -0.66 -14.10
C TYR A 314 10.43 -1.57 -15.33
N LYS A 315 9.42 -2.37 -15.70
CA LYS A 315 9.43 -3.13 -16.96
C LYS A 315 9.41 -2.22 -18.18
N LEU A 316 8.55 -1.19 -18.19
CA LEU A 316 8.51 -0.21 -19.27
C LEU A 316 9.86 0.51 -19.45
N ARG A 317 10.49 0.93 -18.35
CA ARG A 317 11.86 1.49 -18.35
C ARG A 317 12.84 0.53 -19.01
N ASN A 318 12.82 -0.74 -18.63
CA ASN A 318 13.75 -1.73 -19.16
C ASN A 318 13.51 -1.98 -20.66
N TYR A 319 12.25 -2.00 -21.12
CA TYR A 319 11.94 -2.08 -22.55
C TYR A 319 12.41 -0.85 -23.33
N ILE A 320 12.22 0.36 -22.79
CA ILE A 320 12.73 1.59 -23.41
C ILE A 320 14.26 1.51 -23.54
N MET A 321 14.97 1.06 -22.49
CA MET A 321 16.42 0.90 -22.50
C MET A 321 16.88 -0.17 -23.50
N LEU A 322 16.15 -1.28 -23.61
CA LEU A 322 16.43 -2.34 -24.59
C LEU A 322 16.27 -1.84 -26.01
N VAL A 323 15.13 -1.19 -26.32
CA VAL A 323 14.88 -0.60 -27.65
C VAL A 323 15.92 0.46 -27.96
N PHE A 324 16.27 1.31 -26.99
CA PHE A 324 17.34 2.30 -27.15
C PHE A 324 18.68 1.64 -27.49
N GLY A 325 19.04 0.55 -26.81
CA GLY A 325 20.24 -0.23 -27.10
C GLY A 325 20.24 -0.82 -28.51
N LEU A 326 19.15 -1.46 -28.93
CA LEU A 326 19.01 -2.03 -30.27
C LEU A 326 19.07 -0.97 -31.37
N VAL A 327 18.37 0.15 -31.20
CA VAL A 327 18.41 1.28 -32.13
C VAL A 327 19.82 1.87 -32.20
N SER A 328 20.52 1.98 -31.05
CA SER A 328 21.89 2.48 -31.01
C SER A 328 22.85 1.61 -31.84
N ILE A 329 22.77 0.29 -31.68
CA ILE A 329 23.57 -0.64 -32.46
C ILE A 329 23.25 -0.49 -33.96
N GLY A 330 21.96 -0.44 -34.31
CA GLY A 330 21.51 -0.24 -35.68
C GLY A 330 22.06 1.04 -36.32
N VAL A 331 22.00 2.17 -35.60
CA VAL A 331 22.54 3.46 -36.05
C VAL A 331 24.05 3.39 -36.25
N ILE A 332 24.80 2.78 -35.34
CA ILE A 332 26.26 2.62 -35.47
C ILE A 332 26.60 1.81 -36.72
N VAL A 333 25.91 0.69 -36.95
CA VAL A 333 26.10 -0.17 -38.12
C VAL A 333 25.78 0.60 -39.41
N ILE A 334 24.61 1.26 -39.48
CA ILE A 334 24.19 2.04 -40.65
C ILE A 334 25.17 3.19 -40.92
N ALA A 335 25.59 3.92 -39.87
CA ALA A 335 26.55 5.01 -39.99
C ALA A 335 27.92 4.53 -40.50
N PHE A 336 28.38 3.35 -40.05
CA PHE A 336 29.61 2.74 -40.55
C PHE A 336 29.51 2.42 -42.05
N PHE A 337 28.44 1.77 -42.50
CA PHE A 337 28.24 1.43 -43.91
C PHE A 337 28.04 2.67 -44.80
N LEU A 338 27.24 3.65 -44.38
CA LEU A 338 27.08 4.94 -45.09
C LEU A 338 28.40 5.71 -45.17
N GLY A 339 29.18 5.71 -44.09
CA GLY A 339 30.50 6.33 -44.03
C GLY A 339 31.48 5.73 -45.04
N LYS A 340 31.36 4.42 -45.33
CA LYS A 340 32.14 3.73 -46.36
C LYS A 340 31.59 4.01 -47.76
N LYS A 341 30.27 3.97 -47.95
CA LYS A 341 29.61 4.09 -49.27
C LYS A 341 29.61 5.51 -49.84
N ILE A 342 29.41 6.54 -48.99
CA ILE A 342 29.28 7.93 -49.45
C ILE A 342 30.62 8.68 -49.31
N SER A 343 31.19 8.66 -48.11
CA SER A 343 32.30 9.57 -47.83
C SER A 343 33.64 9.09 -48.39
N ALA A 344 33.85 7.79 -48.62
CA ALA A 344 35.09 7.32 -49.23
C ALA A 344 35.21 7.74 -50.71
N PRO A 345 34.18 7.56 -51.57
CA PRO A 345 34.21 8.07 -52.94
C PRO A 345 34.37 9.60 -53.03
N ILE A 346 33.65 10.37 -52.19
CA ILE A 346 33.79 11.84 -52.18
C ILE A 346 35.22 12.26 -51.83
N HIS A 347 35.87 11.58 -50.88
CA HIS A 347 37.27 11.87 -50.55
C HIS A 347 38.20 11.60 -51.72
N HIS A 348 37.99 10.48 -52.42
CA HIS A 348 38.77 10.10 -53.60
C HIS A 348 38.59 11.11 -54.74
N ILE A 349 37.35 11.49 -55.06
CA ILE A 349 37.04 12.54 -56.05
C ILE A 349 37.74 13.85 -55.69
N THR A 350 37.72 14.23 -54.41
CA THR A 350 38.38 15.46 -53.93
C THR A 350 39.90 15.40 -54.12
N GLU A 351 40.53 14.24 -53.90
CA GLU A 351 41.97 14.08 -54.12
C GLU A 351 42.33 14.18 -55.60
N ILE A 352 41.55 13.55 -56.49
CA ILE A 352 41.77 13.64 -57.93
C ILE A 352 41.58 15.08 -58.42
N ALA A 353 40.50 15.75 -57.98
CA ALA A 353 40.26 17.15 -58.34
C ALA A 353 41.42 18.06 -57.92
N LYS A 354 42.05 17.83 -56.75
CA LYS A 354 43.25 18.56 -56.32
C LYS A 354 44.45 18.31 -57.23
N LYS A 355 44.67 17.07 -57.69
CA LYS A 355 45.75 16.73 -58.63
C LYS A 355 45.56 17.45 -59.97
N VAL A 356 44.34 17.42 -60.51
CA VAL A 356 43.96 18.13 -61.73
C VAL A 356 44.20 19.63 -61.57
N ALA A 357 43.79 20.23 -60.45
CA ALA A 357 44.03 21.64 -60.17
C ALA A 357 45.52 22.02 -60.03
N SER A 358 46.37 21.07 -59.61
CA SER A 358 47.83 21.26 -59.55
C SER A 358 48.56 21.01 -60.88
N GLY A 359 47.84 20.76 -61.97
CA GLY A 359 48.41 20.57 -63.32
C GLY A 359 48.60 19.11 -63.75
N ASP A 360 48.24 18.12 -62.92
CA ASP A 360 48.21 16.72 -63.32
C ASP A 360 46.87 16.39 -64.00
N TYR A 361 46.74 16.75 -65.28
CA TYR A 361 45.54 16.51 -66.07
C TYR A 361 45.36 15.05 -66.49
N ASN A 362 46.28 14.13 -66.16
CA ASN A 362 46.10 12.69 -66.41
C ASN A 362 45.33 11.98 -65.29
N ALA A 363 45.17 12.62 -64.13
CA ALA A 363 44.41 12.06 -63.03
C ALA A 363 42.93 11.90 -63.43
N ARG A 364 42.35 10.72 -63.13
CA ARG A 364 40.95 10.39 -63.40
C ARG A 364 40.31 9.76 -62.17
N VAL A 365 39.03 10.04 -61.96
CA VAL A 365 38.20 9.38 -60.97
C VAL A 365 37.67 8.08 -61.57
N VAL A 366 37.97 6.94 -60.93
CA VAL A 366 37.39 5.64 -61.27
C VAL A 366 36.30 5.32 -60.25
N TYR A 367 35.08 5.79 -60.52
CA TYR A 367 33.91 5.52 -59.70
C TYR A 367 32.68 5.41 -60.60
N ASN A 368 32.16 4.19 -60.74
CA ASN A 368 31.02 3.91 -61.61
C ASN A 368 29.78 3.68 -60.74
N SER A 369 28.97 4.72 -60.56
CA SER A 369 27.69 4.67 -59.84
C SER A 369 26.67 5.50 -60.62
N ASN A 370 25.40 5.11 -60.54
CA ASN A 370 24.28 5.85 -61.16
C ASN A 370 23.65 6.82 -60.15
N ASP A 371 24.45 7.36 -59.23
CA ASP A 371 24.06 8.35 -58.22
C ASP A 371 24.74 9.71 -58.50
N GLU A 372 24.40 10.72 -57.71
CA GLU A 372 24.96 12.07 -57.82
C GLU A 372 26.48 12.09 -57.63
N ILE A 373 27.05 11.09 -56.94
CA ILE A 373 28.49 10.95 -56.74
C ILE A 373 29.17 10.45 -58.03
N GLY A 374 28.55 9.50 -58.74
CA GLY A 374 28.97 9.06 -60.06
C GLY A 374 28.86 10.17 -61.11
N GLU A 375 27.79 10.96 -61.05
CA GLU A 375 27.65 12.14 -61.92
C GLU A 375 28.77 13.15 -61.67
N LEU A 376 29.07 13.46 -60.40
CA LEU A 376 30.19 14.33 -60.02
C LEU A 376 31.55 13.80 -60.51
N ALA A 377 31.81 12.50 -60.36
CA ALA A 377 33.01 11.86 -60.87
C ALA A 377 33.17 12.07 -62.39
N SER A 378 32.07 11.96 -63.13
CA SER A 378 32.05 12.17 -64.58
C SER A 378 32.39 13.61 -64.98
N TYR A 379 31.88 14.62 -64.25
CA TYR A 379 32.19 16.03 -64.53
C TYR A 379 33.63 16.39 -64.22
N ILE A 380 34.23 15.83 -63.15
CA ILE A 380 35.66 16.02 -62.86
C ILE A 380 36.52 15.41 -63.96
N ASN A 381 36.16 14.23 -64.47
CA ASN A 381 36.87 13.62 -65.60
C ASN A 381 36.77 14.47 -66.88
N LYS A 382 35.59 14.99 -67.22
CA LYS A 382 35.39 15.91 -68.36
C LYS A 382 36.21 17.21 -68.21
N MET A 383 36.31 17.74 -67.00
CA MET A 383 37.11 18.94 -66.74
C MET A 383 38.61 18.67 -66.96
N ALA A 384 39.12 17.55 -66.45
CA ALA A 384 40.51 17.15 -66.66
C ALA A 384 40.84 16.96 -68.16
N GLU A 385 39.93 16.33 -68.91
CA GLU A 385 40.03 16.14 -70.37
C GLU A 385 40.12 17.49 -71.11
N ASN A 386 39.22 18.44 -70.80
CA ASN A 386 39.26 19.78 -71.41
C ASN A 386 40.56 20.54 -71.13
N PHE A 387 41.13 20.42 -69.93
CA PHE A 387 42.42 21.05 -69.60
C PHE A 387 43.59 20.36 -70.31
N GLU A 388 43.55 19.03 -70.43
CA GLU A 388 44.54 18.25 -71.18
C GLU A 388 44.55 18.64 -72.67
N GLU A 389 43.38 18.81 -73.29
CA GLU A 389 43.26 19.26 -74.68
C GLU A 389 43.79 20.68 -74.88
N LYS A 390 43.46 21.62 -73.99
CA LYS A 390 43.99 22.99 -74.04
C LYS A 390 45.49 23.05 -73.86
N ALA A 391 46.06 22.23 -72.98
CA ALA A 391 47.51 22.17 -72.78
C ALA A 391 48.26 21.59 -74.00
N LYS A 392 47.61 20.77 -74.83
CA LYS A 392 48.18 20.18 -76.05
C LYS A 392 48.07 21.06 -77.30
N LYS A 393 47.28 22.13 -77.28
CA LYS A 393 47.19 23.12 -78.36
C LYS A 393 47.90 24.42 -77.93
N PRO A 394 49.22 24.56 -78.15
CA PRO A 394 49.85 25.88 -78.03
C PRO A 394 49.33 26.78 -79.16
N GLU A 395 49.05 28.04 -78.83
CA GLU A 395 48.75 29.09 -79.83
C GLU A 395 49.88 29.28 -80.84
#